data_AF-A0A4Q3WXP8-F1
#
_entry.id   AF-A0A4Q3WXP8-F1
#
_cell.length_a   1.000
_cell.length_b   1.000
_cell.length_c   1.000
_cell.angle_alpha   90.00
_cell.angle_beta   90.00
_cell.angle_gamma   90.00
#
_symmetry.space_group_name_H-M   'P 1'
#
loop_
_entity.id
_entity.type
_entity.pdbx_description
1 polymer ?
#
loop_
_entity_poly.entity_id
_entity_poly.type
_entity_poly.pdbx_seq_one_letter_code
_entity_poly.pdbx_strand_id
1 'polypeptide(L)'
;MFFLGTQTLNSQGHLEIGGCDTVELAQTYATPLIVMDEAHIRGQMRAMKAAFDAQNIDIHITYASKAFPCLAISKIAAQEGLWIDVASAGELLTAIRADFPAERI
;
A
#
# COMPACT_ATOMS: atom_id res chain seq x y z
N MET A 1 -17.25 -11.38 13.57
CA MET A 1 -16.13 -10.41 13.50
C MET A 1 -15.78 -10.26 12.02
N PHE A 2 -15.55 -9.03 11.54
CA PHE A 2 -15.20 -8.77 10.14
C PHE A 2 -13.73 -8.37 10.08
N PHE A 3 -12.93 -9.10 9.29
CA PHE A 3 -11.49 -8.87 9.09
C PHE A 3 -11.24 -8.26 7.72
N LEU A 4 -10.23 -7.41 7.63
CA LEU A 4 -9.77 -6.78 6.38
C LEU A 4 -8.42 -7.34 5.95
N GLY A 5 -8.23 -7.51 4.65
CA GLY A 5 -6.95 -7.98 4.11
C GLY A 5 -6.56 -9.35 4.64
N THR A 6 -5.36 -9.43 5.22
CA THR A 6 -4.79 -10.67 5.78
C THR A 6 -5.03 -10.83 7.28
N GLN A 7 -5.90 -10.01 7.87
CA GLN A 7 -6.18 -10.06 9.29
C GLN A 7 -6.77 -11.41 9.72
N THR A 8 -6.28 -11.94 10.85
CA THR A 8 -6.82 -13.14 11.49
C THR A 8 -6.65 -13.04 13.02
N LEU A 9 -7.23 -13.99 13.75
CA LEU A 9 -6.90 -14.21 15.16
C LEU A 9 -6.00 -15.43 15.27
N ASN A 10 -4.92 -15.30 16.03
CA ASN A 10 -4.04 -16.43 16.32
C ASN A 10 -4.59 -17.28 17.48
N SER A 11 -3.88 -18.35 17.82
CA SER A 11 -4.29 -19.30 18.88
C SER A 11 -4.37 -18.68 20.27
N GLN A 12 -3.74 -17.51 20.50
CA GLN A 12 -3.78 -16.76 21.75
C GLN A 12 -4.92 -15.72 21.76
N GLY A 13 -5.66 -15.59 20.66
CA GLY A 13 -6.71 -14.59 20.49
C GLY A 13 -6.19 -13.19 20.20
N HIS A 14 -4.92 -13.04 19.81
CA HIS A 14 -4.36 -11.77 19.36
C HIS A 14 -4.67 -11.55 17.88
N LEU A 15 -4.79 -10.27 17.50
CA LEU A 15 -4.88 -9.89 16.09
C LEU A 15 -3.54 -10.12 15.41
N GLU A 16 -3.56 -10.83 14.28
CA GLU A 16 -2.44 -10.95 13.36
C GLU A 16 -2.71 -10.16 12.07
N ILE A 17 -1.67 -9.53 11.52
CA ILE A 17 -1.70 -8.84 10.22
C ILE A 17 -0.49 -9.33 9.42
N GLY A 18 -0.71 -9.87 8.22
CA GLY A 18 0.37 -10.42 7.40
C GLY A 18 1.09 -11.61 8.03
N GLY A 19 0.45 -12.31 8.97
CA GLY A 19 1.07 -13.36 9.78
C GLY A 19 1.94 -12.84 10.94
N CYS A 20 1.91 -11.54 11.24
CA CYS A 20 2.61 -10.94 12.38
C CYS A 20 1.65 -10.67 13.55
N ASP A 21 1.97 -11.16 14.75
CA ASP A 21 1.22 -10.86 15.98
C ASP A 21 1.37 -9.38 16.35
N THR A 22 0.23 -8.67 16.44
CA THR A 22 0.22 -7.23 16.75
C THR A 22 0.71 -6.89 18.17
N VAL A 23 0.62 -7.82 19.11
CA VAL A 23 1.19 -7.65 20.46
C VAL A 23 2.72 -7.69 20.40
N GLU A 24 3.29 -8.62 19.63
CA GLU A 24 4.74 -8.70 19.40
C GLU A 24 5.26 -7.46 18.67
N LEU A 25 4.54 -6.99 17.65
CA LEU A 25 4.86 -5.75 16.95
C LEU A 25 4.86 -4.55 17.91
N ALA A 26 3.86 -4.43 18.79
CA ALA A 26 3.79 -3.34 19.77
C ALA A 26 4.92 -3.40 20.81
N GLN A 27 5.36 -4.59 21.20
CA GLN A 27 6.52 -4.76 22.09
C GLN A 27 7.84 -4.40 21.40
N THR A 28 7.97 -4.78 20.12
CA THR A 28 9.20 -4.59 19.34
C THR A 28 9.40 -3.14 18.91
N TYR A 29 8.33 -2.49 18.44
CA TYR A 29 8.40 -1.15 17.84
C TYR A 29 7.79 -0.04 18.71
N ALA A 30 7.34 -0.38 19.93
CA ALA A 30 6.59 0.48 20.84
C ALA A 30 5.27 1.00 20.25
N THR A 31 4.53 1.81 21.01
CA THR A 31 3.28 2.44 20.58
C THR A 31 3.34 3.97 20.75
N PRO A 32 2.65 4.75 19.90
CA PRO A 32 1.76 4.32 18.80
C PRO A 32 2.51 3.77 17.58
N LEU A 33 1.93 2.75 16.93
CA LEU A 33 2.50 2.07 15.76
C LEU A 33 1.48 2.02 14.62
N ILE A 34 1.91 2.38 13.40
CA ILE A 34 1.14 2.20 12.17
C ILE A 34 1.64 0.93 11.48
N VAL A 35 0.74 -0.05 11.30
CA VAL A 35 1.03 -1.30 10.59
C VAL A 35 0.26 -1.31 9.27
N MET A 36 0.99 -1.53 8.16
CA MET A 36 0.43 -1.56 6.82
C MET A 36 0.50 -2.98 6.25
N ASP A 37 -0.64 -3.53 5.88
CA ASP A 37 -0.74 -4.85 5.25
C ASP A 37 -0.37 -4.76 3.76
N GLU A 38 0.89 -5.06 3.42
CA GLU A 38 1.39 -4.98 2.04
C GLU A 38 0.61 -5.90 1.09
N ALA A 39 0.27 -7.12 1.52
CA ALA A 39 -0.45 -8.07 0.68
C ALA A 39 -1.85 -7.55 0.33
N HIS A 40 -2.53 -6.97 1.32
CA HIS A 40 -3.82 -6.32 1.09
C HIS A 40 -3.69 -5.09 0.17
N ILE A 41 -2.70 -4.23 0.40
CA ILE A 41 -2.47 -3.02 -0.42
C ILE A 41 -2.24 -3.39 -1.89
N ARG A 42 -1.34 -4.34 -2.16
CA ARG A 42 -1.10 -4.86 -3.52
C ARG A 42 -2.36 -5.48 -4.11
N GLY A 43 -3.11 -6.25 -3.32
CA GLY A 43 -4.39 -6.82 -3.72
C GLY A 43 -5.39 -5.76 -4.19
N GLN A 44 -5.54 -4.67 -3.43
CA GLN A 44 -6.42 -3.55 -3.79
C GLN A 44 -5.97 -2.86 -5.09
N MET A 45 -4.67 -2.61 -5.26
CA MET A 45 -4.13 -2.02 -6.48
C MET A 45 -4.41 -2.89 -7.72
N ARG A 46 -4.18 -4.20 -7.61
CA ARG A 46 -4.46 -5.18 -8.70
C ARG A 46 -5.95 -5.27 -9.00
N ALA A 47 -6.79 -5.33 -7.97
CA ALA A 47 -8.24 -5.40 -8.13
C ALA A 47 -8.78 -4.17 -8.86
N MET A 48 -8.27 -2.98 -8.53
CA MET A 48 -8.64 -1.74 -9.23
C MET A 48 -8.25 -1.81 -10.71
N LYS A 49 -7.02 -2.20 -11.04
CA LYS A 49 -6.58 -2.36 -12.43
C LYS A 49 -7.44 -3.36 -13.20
N ALA A 50 -7.63 -4.55 -12.64
CA ALA A 50 -8.41 -5.62 -13.26
C ALA A 50 -9.85 -5.21 -13.58
N ALA A 51 -10.46 -4.34 -12.75
CA ALA A 51 -11.84 -3.87 -12.98
C ALA A 51 -12.00 -3.04 -14.27
N PHE A 52 -10.95 -2.34 -14.70
CA PHE A 52 -10.96 -1.53 -15.93
C PHE A 52 -10.35 -2.27 -17.12
N ASP A 53 -9.33 -3.10 -16.89
CA ASP A 53 -8.77 -3.99 -17.92
C ASP A 53 -9.86 -4.91 -18.50
N ALA A 54 -10.76 -5.43 -17.65
CA ALA A 54 -11.88 -6.26 -18.07
C ALA A 54 -12.87 -5.56 -19.03
N GLN A 55 -12.84 -4.22 -19.09
CA GLN A 55 -13.72 -3.40 -19.92
C GLN A 55 -13.00 -2.86 -21.17
N ASN A 56 -11.72 -3.20 -21.39
CA ASN A 56 -10.87 -2.67 -22.46
C ASN A 56 -10.85 -1.13 -22.52
N ILE A 57 -10.95 -0.47 -21.37
CA ILE A 57 -10.87 1.00 -21.29
C ILE A 57 -9.41 1.38 -21.09
N ASP A 58 -8.86 2.16 -22.02
CA ASP A 58 -7.51 2.69 -21.90
C ASP A 58 -7.48 3.79 -20.82
N ILE A 59 -7.09 3.39 -19.61
CA ILE A 59 -6.93 4.30 -18.48
C ILE A 59 -5.67 3.98 -17.69
N HIS A 60 -5.30 4.93 -16.84
CA HIS A 60 -4.24 4.76 -15.87
C HIS A 60 -4.80 4.86 -14.45
N ILE A 61 -4.45 3.89 -13.61
CA ILE A 61 -4.76 3.94 -12.19
C ILE A 61 -3.65 4.71 -11.50
N THR A 62 -4.02 5.83 -10.89
CA THR A 62 -3.08 6.76 -10.26
C THR A 62 -3.22 6.71 -8.73
N TYR A 63 -2.12 6.39 -8.04
CA TYR A 63 -2.05 6.49 -6.58
C TYR A 63 -1.87 7.94 -6.17
N ALA A 64 -2.78 8.49 -5.37
CA ALA A 64 -2.66 9.84 -4.86
C ALA A 64 -1.69 9.88 -3.66
N SER A 65 -0.48 10.43 -3.81
CA SER A 65 0.54 10.39 -2.74
C SER A 65 0.12 11.11 -1.46
N LYS A 66 -0.76 12.11 -1.59
CA LYS A 66 -1.37 12.80 -0.44
C LYS A 66 -2.15 11.89 0.52
N ALA A 67 -2.58 10.71 0.06
CA ALA A 67 -3.26 9.73 0.92
C ALA A 67 -2.30 9.15 1.97
N PHE A 68 -1.06 8.85 1.59
CA PHE A 68 0.01 8.45 2.51
C PHE A 68 1.39 8.59 1.82
N PRO A 69 2.12 9.71 2.03
CA PRO A 69 3.36 10.02 1.32
C PRO A 69 4.55 9.24 1.88
N CYS A 70 4.56 7.94 1.61
CA CYS A 70 5.55 6.99 2.10
C CYS A 70 6.38 6.43 0.94
N LEU A 71 7.70 6.37 1.12
CA LEU A 71 8.64 5.83 0.14
C LEU A 71 8.31 4.37 -0.23
N ALA A 72 8.03 3.54 0.77
CA ALA A 72 7.70 2.12 0.55
C ALA A 72 6.41 1.96 -0.26
N ILE A 73 5.39 2.77 0.01
CA ILE A 73 4.11 2.71 -0.71
C ILE A 73 4.27 3.22 -2.16
N SER A 74 5.06 4.27 -2.36
CA SER A 74 5.41 4.75 -3.70
C SER A 74 6.10 3.66 -4.51
N LYS A 75 7.04 2.92 -3.89
CA LYS A 75 7.72 1.79 -4.52
C LYS A 75 6.78 0.62 -4.84
N ILE A 76 5.85 0.30 -3.92
CA ILE A 76 4.82 -0.72 -4.15
C ILE A 76 3.93 -0.31 -5.34
N ALA A 77 3.45 0.93 -5.39
CA ALA A 77 2.63 1.43 -6.49
C ALA A 77 3.36 1.34 -7.85
N ALA A 78 4.65 1.70 -7.90
CA ALA A 78 5.47 1.54 -9.11
C ALA A 78 5.57 0.08 -9.57
N GLN A 79 5.80 -0.84 -8.62
CA GLN A 79 5.91 -2.28 -8.86
C GLN A 79 4.59 -2.91 -9.31
N GLU A 80 3.46 -2.47 -8.77
CA GLU A 80 2.12 -2.88 -9.21
C GLU A 80 1.70 -2.22 -10.54
N GLY A 81 2.55 -1.34 -11.08
CA GLY A 81 2.36 -0.73 -12.37
C GLY A 81 1.28 0.36 -12.37
N LEU A 82 1.14 1.08 -11.26
CA LEU A 82 0.29 2.27 -11.16
C LEU A 82 1.08 3.52 -11.59
N TRP A 83 0.34 4.61 -11.80
CA TRP A 83 0.84 5.98 -11.85
C TRP A 83 0.80 6.59 -10.45
N ILE A 84 1.42 7.75 -10.23
CA ILE A 84 1.37 8.47 -8.96
C ILE A 84 1.02 9.94 -9.19
N ASP A 85 0.09 10.49 -8.40
CA ASP A 85 -0.28 11.93 -8.41
C ASP A 85 0.44 12.61 -7.24
N VAL A 86 1.32 13.56 -7.55
CA VAL A 86 2.12 14.32 -6.58
C VAL A 86 1.69 15.78 -6.49
N ALA A 87 1.54 16.30 -5.26
CA ALA A 87 1.04 17.66 -5.01
C ALA A 87 2.10 18.64 -4.47
N SER A 88 3.34 18.17 -4.23
CA SER A 88 4.40 18.99 -3.65
C SER A 88 5.79 18.52 -4.10
N ALA A 89 6.81 19.38 -3.93
CA ALA A 89 8.19 19.01 -4.21
C ALA A 89 8.68 17.84 -3.32
N GLY A 90 8.16 17.72 -2.09
CA GLY A 90 8.47 16.60 -1.20
C GLY A 90 7.88 15.26 -1.68
N GLU A 91 6.67 15.30 -2.21
CA GLU A 91 6.02 14.12 -2.83
C GLU A 91 6.75 13.70 -4.10
N LEU A 92 7.10 14.67 -4.97
CA LEU A 92 7.91 14.41 -6.16
C LEU A 92 9.26 13.77 -5.80
N LEU A 93 9.96 14.31 -4.80
CA LEU A 93 11.23 13.74 -4.33
C LEU A 93 11.06 12.32 -3.79
N THR A 94 9.95 12.03 -3.12
CA THR A 94 9.65 10.69 -2.60
C THR A 94 9.40 9.71 -3.75
N ALA A 95 8.67 10.10 -4.79
CA ALA A 95 8.46 9.30 -5.99
C ALA A 95 9.79 9.02 -6.72
N ILE A 96 10.64 10.03 -6.91
CA ILE A 96 11.96 9.86 -7.52
C ILE A 96 12.83 8.89 -6.70
N ARG A 97 12.85 9.02 -5.38
CA ARG A 97 13.59 8.11 -4.48
C ARG A 97 13.04 6.68 -4.47
N ALA A 98 11.79 6.49 -4.88
CA ALA A 98 11.18 5.18 -5.02
C ALA A 98 11.56 4.48 -6.34
N ASP A 99 12.39 5.10 -7.17
CA ASP A 99 12.67 4.70 -8.56
C ASP A 99 11.39 4.62 -9.41
N PHE A 100 10.42 5.51 -9.14
CA PHE A 100 9.19 5.59 -9.93
C PHE A 100 9.53 6.10 -11.34
N PRO A 101 9.06 5.47 -12.43
CA PRO A 101 9.37 5.95 -13.77
C PRO A 101 8.77 7.33 -14.01
N ALA A 102 9.59 8.25 -14.52
CA ALA A 102 9.26 9.67 -14.61
C ALA A 102 8.05 9.93 -15.52
N GLU A 103 7.82 9.08 -16.52
CA GLU A 103 6.65 9.15 -17.40
C GLU A 103 5.32 8.75 -16.71
N ARG A 104 5.38 8.28 -15.46
CA ARG A 104 4.22 7.85 -14.65
C ARG A 104 4.04 8.63 -13.35
N ILE A 105 4.70 9.80 -13.24
CA ILE A 105 4.58 10.76 -12.13
C ILE A 105 3.75 11.97 -12.59
#